data_AF-A0A812SI83-F1
#
_entry.id   AF-A0A812SI83-F1
#
_cell.length_a   1.000
_cell.length_b   1.000
_cell.length_c   1.000
_cell.angle_alpha   90.00
_cell.angle_beta   90.00
_cell.angle_gamma   90.00
#
_symmetry.space_group_name_H-M   'P 1'
#
loop_
_entity.id
_entity.type
_entity.pdbx_description
1 polymer ?
#
loop_
_entity_poly.entity_id
_entity_poly.type
_entity_poly.pdbx_seq_one_letter_code
_entity_poly.pdbx_strand_id
1 'polypeptide(L)'
;MAAVKIGAEVAGAPLEAALELFGAYFVDFAAGAGFIRLLRSLGSNLHEMLSNLNILHHNVERDLPAAVFPIFEVGRLEWLSDTVYTFRMHYASSRAGLNPLLKGALEQATRKLFHSTLEVQALATERHSFRLTPMAEASNEVNWTLIVSLGQEKEDHEVPTDPPASASAGPDIGSASYGFFDFHAALASFWCCNTDLERDQAQGMTYLAATPALEETWVSNVRRVLAEKRSKVDRITEDCPTPSGGRHLSFSLSAVDRVHIAAHLFRACSAELVSSPWTDLQELSKTEKFWGSYTKLDNFYAISDDWLVETVRAGETKFVKRGKIRFLSQSWGIPKEWDELMGAGSYAEAKAAEICCMAKDIAALELGDTARWREVYFWVDKCCIPQGDKELTGWCVNLLEEYIIFCDGLVVLVPWTYFTRLWCVYEWVCFLLVHDPVDIEICADPFVRESTLPLFIEAIGNFKLASCQCFREEDRPVLINKVSQYYKSVEGFEQFLKFTAIALFVRCTAQRRSAKCFSALEPWRHLAERQGFCDLAGKVEDVMTRLPQWREDAVKNAKGGGTRDVQTDVFKHVEAWFKAEMVPLILDKRKEVATESGLRFIEELRHAAKAVVVDQAEDRPEVTIEEIRV
;
A
#
# COMPACT_ATOMS: atom_id res chain seq x y z
N MET A 1 1.26 -34.26 1.13
CA MET A 1 0.90 -35.43 1.96
C MET A 1 1.67 -36.69 1.59
N ALA A 2 1.63 -37.19 0.35
CA ALA A 2 2.35 -38.42 -0.03
C ALA A 2 3.85 -38.40 0.29
N ALA A 3 4.56 -37.32 -0.05
CA ALA A 3 5.99 -37.18 0.25
C ALA A 3 6.29 -37.20 1.77
N VAL A 4 5.50 -36.49 2.58
CA VAL A 4 5.66 -36.47 4.04
C VAL A 4 5.38 -37.85 4.64
N LYS A 5 4.38 -38.57 4.12
CA LYS A 5 4.07 -39.94 4.55
C LYS A 5 5.22 -40.91 4.27
N ILE A 6 5.76 -40.87 3.05
CA ILE A 6 6.94 -41.67 2.68
C ILE A 6 8.13 -41.29 3.57
N GLY A 7 8.38 -39.99 3.78
CA GLY A 7 9.44 -39.52 4.67
C GLY A 7 9.28 -40.02 6.11
N ALA A 8 8.06 -40.01 6.64
CA ALA A 8 7.75 -40.52 7.98
C ALA A 8 7.99 -42.04 8.09
N GLU A 9 7.57 -42.80 7.09
CA GLU A 9 7.80 -44.25 7.00
C GLU A 9 9.30 -44.58 6.93
N VAL A 10 10.05 -43.87 6.09
CA VAL A 10 11.51 -44.02 5.97
C VAL A 10 12.22 -43.65 7.27
N ALA A 11 11.77 -42.60 7.96
CA ALA A 11 12.34 -42.15 9.22
C ALA A 11 11.89 -42.97 10.44
N GLY A 12 10.94 -43.90 10.28
CA GLY A 12 10.37 -44.67 11.40
C GLY A 12 9.59 -43.80 12.40
N ALA A 13 9.04 -42.66 11.95
CA ALA A 13 8.33 -41.71 12.79
C ALA A 13 6.81 -41.73 12.53
N PRO A 14 5.96 -41.44 13.54
CA PRO A 14 4.54 -41.18 13.31
C PRO A 14 4.34 -40.01 12.34
N LEU A 15 3.31 -40.08 11.49
CA LEU A 15 3.02 -39.05 10.49
C LEU A 15 2.78 -37.68 11.13
N GLU A 16 2.09 -37.65 12.27
CA GLU A 16 1.82 -36.43 13.03
C GLU A 16 3.12 -35.77 13.50
N ALA A 17 4.06 -36.56 14.03
CA ALA A 17 5.36 -36.06 14.47
C ALA A 17 6.21 -35.55 13.30
N ALA A 18 6.16 -36.24 12.15
CA ALA A 18 6.83 -35.78 10.93
C ALA A 18 6.24 -34.46 10.40
N LEU A 19 4.92 -34.29 10.47
CA LEU A 19 4.24 -33.05 10.08
C LEU A 19 4.57 -31.89 11.02
N GLU A 20 4.58 -32.11 12.35
CA GLU A 20 5.00 -31.12 13.34
C GLU A 20 6.45 -30.67 13.08
N LEU A 21 7.38 -31.62 12.89
CA LEU A 21 8.77 -31.32 12.55
C LEU A 21 8.89 -30.54 11.24
N PHE A 22 8.09 -30.90 10.24
CA PHE A 22 8.07 -30.18 8.97
C PHE A 22 7.56 -28.74 9.12
N GLY A 23 6.54 -28.52 9.94
CA GLY A 23 6.05 -27.19 10.29
C GLY A 23 7.10 -26.34 11.01
N ALA A 24 7.84 -26.93 11.94
CA ALA A 24 8.95 -26.26 12.61
C ALA A 24 10.08 -25.92 11.63
N TYR A 25 10.49 -26.88 10.80
CA TYR A 25 11.49 -26.65 9.75
C TYR A 25 11.08 -25.54 8.79
N PHE A 26 9.79 -25.44 8.43
CA PHE A 26 9.28 -24.39 7.56
C PHE A 26 9.57 -22.98 8.13
N VAL A 27 9.34 -22.77 9.42
CA VAL A 27 9.66 -21.49 10.09
C VAL A 27 11.17 -21.25 10.13
N ASP A 28 11.96 -22.29 10.37
CA ASP A 28 13.42 -22.18 10.37
C ASP A 28 13.98 -21.80 9.00
N PHE A 29 13.46 -22.43 7.96
CA PHE A 29 13.79 -22.17 6.58
C PHE A 29 13.38 -20.75 6.16
N ALA A 30 12.16 -20.31 6.51
CA ALA A 30 11.70 -18.93 6.29
C ALA A 30 12.66 -17.92 6.91
N ALA A 31 13.03 -18.14 8.16
CA ALA A 31 13.96 -17.29 8.88
C ALA A 31 15.36 -17.29 8.24
N GLY A 32 15.89 -18.47 7.88
CA GLY A 32 17.19 -18.63 7.24
C GLY A 32 17.27 -18.05 5.84
N ALA A 33 16.14 -18.00 5.12
CA ALA A 33 16.01 -17.36 3.81
C ALA A 33 15.87 -15.82 3.89
N GLY A 34 16.00 -15.22 5.07
CA GLY A 34 15.99 -13.77 5.29
C GLY A 34 14.62 -13.18 5.68
N PHE A 35 13.54 -13.97 5.71
CA PHE A 35 12.19 -13.48 6.02
C PHE A 35 11.94 -13.29 7.52
N ILE A 36 12.92 -13.52 8.39
CA ILE A 36 12.77 -13.33 9.83
C ILE A 36 12.37 -11.89 10.18
N ARG A 37 12.90 -10.89 9.46
CA ARG A 37 12.54 -9.48 9.65
C ARG A 37 11.07 -9.23 9.31
N LEU A 38 10.60 -9.76 8.18
CA LEU A 38 9.20 -9.68 7.77
C LEU A 38 8.28 -10.36 8.79
N LEU A 39 8.61 -11.57 9.25
CA LEU A 39 7.80 -12.29 10.23
C LEU A 39 7.75 -11.57 11.58
N ARG A 40 8.87 -11.03 12.06
CA ARG A 40 8.92 -10.18 13.26
C ARG A 40 8.17 -8.86 13.09
N SER A 41 8.04 -8.36 11.86
CA SER A 41 7.24 -7.17 11.63
C SER A 41 5.76 -7.40 11.88
N LEU A 42 5.24 -8.63 11.83
CA LEU A 42 3.79 -8.89 11.98
C LEU A 42 3.28 -8.70 13.41
N GLY A 43 4.14 -8.58 14.42
CA GLY A 43 3.72 -8.38 15.81
C GLY A 43 4.85 -8.58 16.79
N SER A 44 4.67 -8.06 18.00
CA SER A 44 5.62 -8.23 19.13
C SER A 44 5.49 -9.58 19.83
N ASN A 45 4.38 -10.29 19.59
CA ASN A 45 4.05 -11.57 20.21
C ASN A 45 3.19 -12.44 19.26
N LEU A 46 2.94 -13.69 19.64
CA LEU A 46 2.20 -14.64 18.80
C LEU A 46 0.77 -14.16 18.48
N HIS A 47 0.07 -13.53 19.43
CA HIS A 47 -1.31 -13.08 19.24
C HIS A 47 -1.37 -11.99 18.17
N GLU A 48 -0.48 -11.01 18.23
CA GLU A 48 -0.38 -9.94 17.23
C GLU A 48 0.03 -10.49 15.87
N MET A 49 1.04 -11.37 15.81
CA MET A 49 1.48 -11.99 14.57
C MET A 49 0.33 -12.71 13.86
N LEU A 50 -0.43 -13.55 14.57
CA LEU A 50 -1.57 -14.26 14.00
C LEU A 50 -2.73 -13.34 13.62
N SER A 51 -2.93 -12.26 14.38
CA SER A 51 -3.95 -11.25 14.07
C SER A 51 -3.63 -10.49 12.77
N ASN A 52 -2.35 -10.37 12.42
CA ASN A 52 -1.88 -9.69 11.20
C ASN A 52 -1.53 -10.66 10.05
N LEU A 53 -1.50 -11.97 10.28
CA LEU A 53 -1.02 -12.96 9.30
C LEU A 53 -1.85 -13.01 8.01
N ASN A 54 -3.17 -12.77 8.11
CA ASN A 54 -4.03 -12.71 6.91
C ASN A 54 -3.64 -11.56 5.96
N ILE A 55 -3.08 -10.45 6.49
CA ILE A 55 -2.61 -9.32 5.67
C ILE A 55 -1.38 -9.77 4.87
N LEU A 56 -0.43 -10.46 5.51
CA LEU A 56 0.72 -11.01 4.82
C LEU A 56 0.28 -12.00 3.73
N HIS A 57 -0.61 -12.94 4.05
CA HIS A 57 -1.13 -13.89 3.07
C HIS A 57 -1.75 -13.20 1.85
N HIS A 58 -2.53 -12.14 2.07
CA HIS A 58 -3.10 -11.35 0.98
C HIS A 58 -2.02 -10.71 0.10
N ASN A 59 -0.98 -10.15 0.71
CA ASN A 59 0.13 -9.54 -0.03
C ASN A 59 0.90 -10.56 -0.86
N VAL A 60 1.12 -11.76 -0.32
CA VAL A 60 1.84 -12.83 -1.01
C VAL A 60 1.00 -13.43 -2.14
N GLU A 61 -0.32 -13.51 -1.98
CA GLU A 61 -1.22 -14.03 -3.03
C GLU A 61 -1.21 -13.17 -4.30
N ARG A 62 -0.96 -11.87 -4.19
CA ARG A 62 -0.76 -10.99 -5.36
C ARG A 62 0.45 -11.41 -6.20
N ASP A 63 1.47 -11.99 -5.58
CA ASP A 63 2.65 -12.55 -6.25
C ASP A 63 2.46 -14.01 -6.68
N LEU A 64 1.55 -14.71 -6.02
CA LEU A 64 1.31 -16.15 -6.20
C LEU A 64 -0.21 -16.40 -6.37
N PRO A 65 -0.80 -16.08 -7.52
CA PRO A 65 -2.25 -16.16 -7.72
C PRO A 65 -2.83 -17.58 -7.62
N ALA A 66 -1.98 -18.61 -7.75
CA ALA A 66 -2.37 -20.01 -7.54
C ALA A 66 -2.32 -20.45 -6.06
N ALA A 67 -1.79 -19.62 -5.16
CA ALA A 67 -1.66 -19.97 -3.76
C ALA A 67 -2.98 -19.81 -3.01
N VAL A 68 -3.40 -20.86 -2.31
CA VAL A 68 -4.56 -20.83 -1.42
C VAL A 68 -4.06 -20.82 0.03
N PHE A 69 -4.17 -19.66 0.68
CA PHE A 69 -3.75 -19.47 2.06
C PHE A 69 -4.86 -19.84 3.06
N PRO A 70 -4.50 -20.36 4.25
CA PRO A 70 -5.47 -20.52 5.33
C PRO A 70 -5.85 -19.17 5.95
N ILE A 71 -7.03 -19.13 6.58
CA ILE A 71 -7.52 -17.96 7.29
C ILE A 71 -7.38 -18.18 8.80
N PHE A 72 -6.88 -17.15 9.48
CA PHE A 72 -6.78 -17.10 10.94
C PHE A 72 -7.78 -16.10 11.51
N GLU A 73 -8.51 -16.52 12.53
CA GLU A 73 -9.31 -15.63 13.37
C GLU A 73 -8.83 -15.77 14.81
N VAL A 74 -8.48 -14.65 15.42
CA VAL A 74 -7.85 -14.63 16.74
C VAL A 74 -8.80 -13.95 17.72
N GLY A 75 -9.13 -14.59 18.83
CA GLY A 75 -9.95 -14.04 19.91
C GLY A 75 -9.22 -12.94 20.71
N ARG A 76 -9.88 -12.45 21.76
CA ARG A 76 -9.26 -11.52 22.70
C ARG A 76 -8.11 -12.20 23.45
N LEU A 77 -7.05 -11.44 23.71
CA LEU A 77 -5.96 -11.84 24.59
C LEU A 77 -6.35 -11.61 26.06
N GLU A 78 -6.09 -12.61 26.89
CA GLU A 78 -6.32 -12.57 28.34
C GLU A 78 -5.03 -12.96 29.08
N TRP A 79 -4.56 -12.09 29.99
CA TRP A 79 -3.40 -12.39 30.82
C TRP A 79 -3.82 -13.28 32.00
N LEU A 80 -3.15 -14.43 32.16
CA LEU A 80 -3.33 -15.34 33.29
C LEU A 80 -2.35 -15.01 34.44
N SER A 81 -1.20 -14.42 34.10
CA SER A 81 -0.20 -13.87 35.02
C SER A 81 0.68 -12.87 34.25
N ASP A 82 1.63 -12.19 34.90
CA ASP A 82 2.56 -11.25 34.25
C ASP A 82 3.42 -11.89 33.14
N THR A 83 3.51 -13.23 33.08
CA THR A 83 4.36 -13.97 32.13
C THR A 83 3.59 -14.96 31.28
N VAL A 84 2.27 -15.06 31.44
CA VAL A 84 1.45 -16.04 30.73
C VAL A 84 0.17 -15.39 30.24
N TYR A 85 -0.09 -15.50 28.94
CA TYR A 85 -1.33 -15.05 28.33
C TYR A 85 -1.99 -16.17 27.52
N THR A 86 -3.30 -16.06 27.32
CA THR A 86 -4.10 -17.01 26.56
C THR A 86 -5.02 -16.30 25.59
N PHE A 87 -5.33 -16.97 24.49
CA PHE A 87 -6.31 -16.51 23.51
C PHE A 87 -6.86 -17.68 22.70
N ARG A 88 -8.04 -17.48 22.12
CA ARG A 88 -8.64 -18.46 21.20
C ARG A 88 -8.20 -18.19 19.77
N MET A 89 -8.01 -19.23 18.99
CA MET A 89 -7.74 -19.15 17.56
C MET A 89 -8.71 -20.08 16.83
N HIS A 90 -9.36 -19.54 15.80
CA HIS A 90 -10.04 -20.31 14.78
C HIS A 90 -9.19 -20.31 13.51
N TYR A 91 -8.89 -21.50 13.00
CA TYR A 91 -8.15 -21.71 11.76
C TYR A 91 -9.06 -22.43 10.77
N ALA A 92 -9.19 -21.85 9.58
CA ALA A 92 -9.94 -22.43 8.48
C ALA A 92 -9.02 -22.68 7.28
N SER A 93 -9.09 -23.89 6.72
CA SER A 93 -8.40 -24.23 5.48
C SER A 93 -9.23 -25.13 4.60
N SER A 94 -9.08 -24.98 3.29
CA SER A 94 -9.54 -25.94 2.30
C SER A 94 -8.80 -27.29 2.37
N ARG A 95 -7.74 -27.40 3.20
CA ARG A 95 -6.87 -28.59 3.31
C ARG A 95 -7.02 -29.31 4.65
N ALA A 96 -7.43 -30.58 4.60
CA ALA A 96 -7.51 -31.49 5.74
C ALA A 96 -6.17 -32.17 6.10
N GLY A 97 -6.01 -32.54 7.36
CA GLY A 97 -4.86 -33.32 7.85
C GLY A 97 -3.57 -32.53 8.13
N LEU A 98 -3.60 -31.19 8.03
CA LEU A 98 -2.43 -30.32 8.24
C LEU A 98 -2.35 -29.74 9.66
N ASN A 99 -3.22 -30.15 10.59
CA ASN A 99 -3.22 -29.63 11.96
C ASN A 99 -1.89 -29.85 12.69
N PRO A 100 -1.22 -31.02 12.58
CA PRO A 100 0.09 -31.20 13.20
C PRO A 100 1.16 -30.26 12.60
N LEU A 101 1.11 -30.01 11.29
CA LEU A 101 2.01 -29.04 10.63
C LEU A 101 1.79 -27.63 11.17
N LEU A 102 0.53 -27.20 11.27
CA LEU A 102 0.19 -25.90 11.86
C LEU A 102 0.72 -25.79 13.28
N LYS A 103 0.49 -26.81 14.12
CA LYS A 103 0.97 -26.82 15.51
C LYS A 103 2.50 -26.64 15.58
N GLY A 104 3.26 -27.45 14.83
CA GLY A 104 4.73 -27.35 14.83
C GLY A 104 5.24 -26.00 14.32
N ALA A 105 4.56 -25.41 13.32
CA ALA A 105 4.88 -24.07 12.85
C ALA A 105 4.60 -23.00 13.92
N LEU A 106 3.47 -23.06 14.62
CA LEU A 106 3.13 -22.11 15.68
C LEU A 106 4.11 -22.20 16.87
N GLU A 107 4.43 -23.42 17.32
CA GLU A 107 5.40 -23.64 18.39
C GLU A 107 6.78 -23.09 18.03
N GLN A 108 7.26 -23.37 16.81
CA GLN A 108 8.54 -22.87 16.33
C GLN A 108 8.56 -21.36 16.17
N ALA A 109 7.51 -20.77 15.59
CA ALA A 109 7.40 -19.32 15.45
C ALA A 109 7.41 -18.63 16.82
N THR A 110 6.68 -19.18 17.79
CA THR A 110 6.64 -18.67 19.18
C THR A 110 8.03 -18.68 19.81
N ARG A 111 8.77 -19.77 19.64
CA ARG A 111 10.13 -19.92 20.18
C ARG A 111 11.14 -19.02 19.48
N LYS A 112 11.16 -19.02 18.15
CA LYS A 112 12.20 -18.37 17.34
C LYS A 112 12.00 -16.86 17.19
N LEU A 113 10.75 -16.41 17.11
CA LEU A 113 10.44 -15.01 16.87
C LEU A 113 10.28 -14.23 18.18
N PHE A 114 9.72 -14.86 19.22
CA PHE A 114 9.30 -14.19 20.46
C PHE A 114 9.93 -14.77 21.73
N HIS A 115 10.90 -15.69 21.59
CA HIS A 115 11.57 -16.33 22.73
C HIS A 115 10.59 -16.90 23.77
N SER A 116 9.42 -17.37 23.32
CA SER A 116 8.32 -17.82 24.19
C SER A 116 8.00 -19.29 23.94
N THR A 117 7.21 -19.89 24.84
CA THR A 117 6.72 -21.27 24.69
C THR A 117 5.22 -21.28 24.48
N LEU A 118 4.72 -22.27 23.74
CA LEU A 118 3.32 -22.41 23.37
C LEU A 118 2.77 -23.75 23.85
N GLU A 119 1.62 -23.71 24.51
CA GLU A 119 0.77 -24.87 24.76
C GLU A 119 -0.52 -24.72 23.93
N VAL A 120 -0.88 -25.78 23.19
CA VAL A 120 -2.06 -25.80 22.32
C VAL A 120 -3.09 -26.76 22.90
N GLN A 121 -4.28 -26.24 23.22
CA GLN A 121 -5.41 -27.05 23.71
C GLN A 121 -6.56 -27.02 22.72
N ALA A 122 -7.03 -28.20 22.30
CA ALA A 122 -8.21 -28.30 21.43
C ALA A 122 -9.49 -27.97 22.21
N LEU A 123 -10.34 -27.11 21.63
CA LEU A 123 -11.67 -26.86 22.16
C LEU A 123 -12.59 -28.03 21.74
N ALA A 124 -13.31 -28.61 22.71
CA ALA A 124 -14.40 -29.53 22.41
C ALA A 124 -15.44 -28.79 21.56
N THR A 125 -16.01 -29.48 20.58
CA THR A 125 -17.01 -28.94 19.64
C THR A 125 -18.33 -28.62 20.35
N GLU A 126 -18.36 -27.60 21.22
CA GLU A 126 -19.58 -27.05 21.78
C GLU A 126 -19.99 -25.75 21.09
N ARG A 127 -21.31 -25.58 20.99
CA ARG A 127 -22.03 -24.67 20.10
C ARG A 127 -21.54 -23.21 20.19
N HIS A 128 -21.12 -22.71 19.02
CA HIS A 128 -21.26 -21.33 18.52
C HIS A 128 -21.10 -20.19 19.54
N SER A 129 -19.86 -19.80 19.85
CA SER A 129 -19.56 -18.47 20.40
C SER A 129 -18.89 -17.52 19.41
N PHE A 130 -18.28 -18.04 18.34
CA PHE A 130 -18.02 -17.28 17.13
C PHE A 130 -19.22 -17.46 16.18
N ARG A 131 -19.96 -16.39 15.86
CA ARG A 131 -20.74 -16.38 14.62
C ARG A 131 -19.73 -16.26 13.47
N LEU A 132 -19.16 -17.40 13.07
CA LEU A 132 -18.26 -17.52 11.94
C LEU A 132 -19.02 -17.19 10.65
N THR A 133 -18.43 -16.42 9.75
CA THR A 133 -18.79 -16.51 8.34
C THR A 133 -18.34 -17.91 7.89
N PRO A 134 -19.24 -18.81 7.49
CA PRO A 134 -18.83 -20.14 7.06
C PRO A 134 -17.93 -19.99 5.82
N MET A 135 -16.66 -20.36 5.91
CA MET A 135 -15.93 -20.74 4.69
C MET A 135 -16.58 -22.02 4.23
N ALA A 136 -17.49 -21.91 3.27
CA ALA A 136 -18.31 -23.04 2.86
C ALA A 136 -17.52 -24.14 2.09
N GLU A 137 -16.18 -24.06 2.10
CA GLU A 137 -15.19 -25.00 1.55
C GLU A 137 -14.09 -25.37 2.55
N ALA A 138 -14.17 -24.95 3.83
CA ALA A 138 -13.19 -25.39 4.82
C ALA A 138 -13.37 -26.90 5.06
N SER A 139 -12.46 -27.70 4.50
CA SER A 139 -12.39 -29.14 4.79
C SER A 139 -11.80 -29.41 6.18
N ASN A 140 -11.29 -28.36 6.82
CA ASN A 140 -10.62 -28.41 8.11
C ASN A 140 -10.83 -27.09 8.84
N GLU A 141 -11.60 -27.16 9.93
CA GLU A 141 -11.79 -26.06 10.87
C GLU A 141 -11.27 -26.50 12.23
N VAL A 142 -10.48 -25.62 12.83
CA VAL A 142 -9.79 -25.89 14.09
C VAL A 142 -10.05 -24.75 15.05
N ASN A 143 -10.52 -25.09 16.24
CA ASN A 143 -10.71 -24.16 17.34
C ASN A 143 -9.74 -24.55 18.46
N TRP A 144 -8.72 -23.71 18.68
CA TRP A 144 -7.70 -23.92 19.69
C TRP A 144 -7.70 -22.81 20.73
N THR A 145 -7.43 -23.16 21.97
CA THR A 145 -6.94 -22.24 23.00
C THR A 145 -5.43 -22.32 22.99
N LEU A 146 -4.77 -21.18 22.79
CA LEU A 146 -3.32 -21.05 22.77
C LEU A 146 -2.89 -20.38 24.06
N ILE A 147 -2.07 -21.06 24.85
CA ILE A 147 -1.50 -20.55 26.11
C ILE A 147 -0.02 -20.31 25.85
N VAL A 148 0.42 -19.05 25.97
CA VAL A 148 1.80 -18.65 25.70
C VAL A 148 2.46 -18.25 27.01
N SER A 149 3.61 -18.86 27.30
CA SER A 149 4.46 -18.47 28.44
C SER A 149 5.70 -17.77 27.92
N LEU A 150 5.91 -16.52 28.36
CA LEU A 150 7.06 -15.71 27.99
C LEU A 150 8.35 -16.38 28.50
N GLY A 151 9.38 -16.45 27.65
CA GLY A 151 10.70 -16.89 28.10
C GLY A 151 11.37 -15.81 28.95
N GLN A 152 12.23 -16.23 29.88
CA GLN A 152 13.17 -15.30 30.50
C GLN A 152 14.22 -14.93 29.47
N GLU A 153 14.42 -13.64 29.20
CA GLU A 153 15.53 -13.15 28.39
C GLU A 153 16.85 -13.70 28.98
N LYS A 154 17.43 -14.70 28.32
CA LYS A 154 18.89 -14.83 28.32
C LYS A 154 19.35 -13.97 27.16
N GLU A 155 20.20 -13.00 27.43
CA GLU A 155 21.03 -12.35 26.41
C GLU A 155 21.89 -13.45 25.75
N ASP A 156 21.32 -14.15 24.79
CA ASP A 156 22.09 -14.98 23.88
C ASP A 156 22.72 -14.00 22.89
N HIS A 157 23.97 -13.62 23.16
CA HIS A 157 24.84 -13.05 22.14
C HIS A 157 24.96 -14.06 20.99
N GLU A 158 24.10 -13.94 19.98
CA GLU A 158 24.30 -14.61 18.69
C GLU A 158 25.60 -14.06 18.08
N VAL A 159 26.69 -14.80 18.28
CA VAL A 159 27.89 -14.66 17.46
C VAL A 159 27.51 -15.13 16.05
N PRO A 160 27.73 -14.32 15.00
CA PRO A 160 27.53 -14.77 13.63
C PRO A 160 28.41 -16.00 13.41
N THR A 161 27.80 -17.17 13.27
CA THR A 161 28.52 -18.36 12.86
C THR A 161 28.53 -18.35 11.35
N ASP A 162 29.72 -18.17 10.78
CA ASP A 162 29.94 -18.39 9.35
C ASP A 162 29.41 -19.77 8.96
N PRO A 163 28.83 -19.92 7.75
CA PRO A 163 28.36 -21.20 7.27
C PRO A 163 29.51 -22.22 7.27
N PRO A 164 29.25 -23.50 7.59
CA PRO A 164 30.30 -24.50 7.69
C PRO A 164 31.02 -24.64 6.35
N ALA A 165 32.31 -24.32 6.35
CA ALA A 165 33.20 -24.60 5.23
C ALA A 165 33.31 -26.12 5.03
N SER A 166 33.30 -26.53 3.75
CA SER A 166 33.59 -27.86 3.21
C SER A 166 32.45 -28.89 3.15
N ALA A 167 31.66 -28.81 2.07
CA ALA A 167 31.34 -29.98 1.28
C ALA A 167 31.93 -29.75 -0.13
N SER A 168 32.92 -30.58 -0.48
CA SER A 168 33.66 -30.53 -1.74
C SER A 168 32.76 -30.58 -2.96
N ALA A 169 33.06 -29.71 -3.92
CA ALA A 169 32.48 -29.64 -5.25
C ALA A 169 32.37 -31.03 -5.93
N GLY A 170 31.12 -31.43 -6.20
CA GLY A 170 30.76 -32.39 -7.25
C GLY A 170 30.23 -31.65 -8.48
N PRO A 171 30.24 -32.25 -9.67
CA PRO A 171 30.15 -31.54 -10.94
C PRO A 171 28.77 -30.91 -11.17
N ASP A 172 28.80 -29.72 -11.78
CA ASP A 172 27.68 -28.89 -12.20
C ASP A 172 26.50 -29.69 -12.77
N ILE A 173 25.41 -29.73 -11.99
CA ILE A 173 24.05 -29.84 -12.52
C ILE A 173 23.38 -28.54 -12.07
N GLY A 174 23.09 -27.66 -13.02
CA GLY A 174 22.57 -26.31 -12.76
C GLY A 174 21.40 -26.32 -11.77
N SER A 175 21.67 -25.91 -10.53
CA SER A 175 20.64 -25.80 -9.51
C SER A 175 20.00 -24.42 -9.61
N ALA A 176 18.77 -24.38 -10.11
CA ALA A 176 17.88 -23.25 -9.84
C ALA A 176 17.78 -23.11 -8.31
N SER A 177 18.21 -21.97 -7.76
CA SER A 177 18.08 -21.64 -6.34
C SER A 177 16.61 -21.36 -6.05
N TYR A 178 15.86 -22.34 -5.54
CA TYR A 178 14.48 -22.17 -5.10
C TYR A 178 14.42 -21.30 -3.84
N GLY A 179 13.77 -20.14 -3.91
CA GLY A 179 13.57 -19.23 -2.78
C GLY A 179 12.47 -19.68 -1.82
N PHE A 180 12.31 -18.99 -0.69
CA PHE A 180 11.26 -19.27 0.30
C PHE A 180 9.86 -19.27 -0.32
N PHE A 181 9.57 -18.29 -1.18
CA PHE A 181 8.29 -18.20 -1.85
C PHE A 181 8.16 -19.19 -3.00
N ASP A 182 9.24 -19.66 -3.63
CA ASP A 182 9.17 -20.81 -4.53
C ASP A 182 8.89 -22.09 -3.76
N PHE A 183 9.47 -22.27 -2.57
CA PHE A 183 9.17 -23.38 -1.68
C PHE A 183 7.74 -23.30 -1.13
N HIS A 184 7.25 -22.10 -0.82
CA HIS A 184 5.89 -21.86 -0.31
C HIS A 184 4.84 -21.97 -1.42
N ALA A 185 5.12 -21.43 -2.61
CA ALA A 185 4.34 -21.60 -3.84
C ALA A 185 4.36 -23.05 -4.27
N ALA A 186 5.51 -23.74 -4.22
CA ALA A 186 5.59 -25.18 -4.45
C ALA A 186 4.77 -25.94 -3.41
N LEU A 187 4.84 -25.60 -2.12
CA LEU A 187 3.99 -26.21 -1.09
C LEU A 187 2.49 -25.97 -1.33
N ALA A 188 2.12 -24.77 -1.78
CA ALA A 188 0.76 -24.39 -2.09
C ALA A 188 0.25 -25.05 -3.39
N SER A 189 1.11 -25.15 -4.41
CA SER A 189 0.80 -25.71 -5.74
C SER A 189 0.92 -27.23 -5.83
N PHE A 190 1.80 -27.87 -5.05
CA PHE A 190 1.93 -29.34 -4.94
C PHE A 190 0.64 -30.03 -4.49
N TRP A 191 -0.35 -29.28 -4.02
CA TRP A 191 -1.64 -29.81 -3.54
C TRP A 191 -2.87 -29.22 -4.24
N CYS A 192 -2.70 -28.48 -5.34
CA CYS A 192 -3.77 -28.17 -6.28
C CYS A 192 -3.84 -29.26 -7.36
N CYS A 193 -4.41 -30.42 -7.05
CA CYS A 193 -4.82 -31.37 -8.10
C CYS A 193 -6.25 -31.04 -8.51
N ASN A 194 -6.40 -30.24 -9.57
CA ASN A 194 -7.38 -30.58 -10.60
C ASN A 194 -6.60 -30.85 -11.88
N THR A 195 -6.80 -32.04 -12.42
CA THR A 195 -6.32 -32.44 -13.74
C THR A 195 -7.00 -31.55 -14.76
N ASP A 196 -6.27 -30.56 -15.28
CA ASP A 196 -6.35 -30.03 -16.65
C ASP A 196 -5.47 -28.78 -16.71
N LEU A 197 -4.16 -28.98 -16.83
CA LEU A 197 -3.24 -27.94 -17.28
C LEU A 197 -2.57 -28.45 -18.54
N GLU A 198 -3.12 -28.02 -19.67
CA GLU A 198 -2.45 -28.06 -20.96
C GLU A 198 -1.10 -27.35 -20.85
N ARG A 199 -0.12 -27.94 -21.54
CA ARG A 199 1.22 -27.40 -21.73
C ARG A 199 1.10 -26.08 -22.47
N ASP A 200 1.53 -25.00 -21.83
CA ASP A 200 2.42 -24.03 -22.47
C ASP A 200 2.95 -23.06 -21.41
N GLN A 201 4.26 -23.15 -21.15
CA GLN A 201 5.14 -22.00 -20.95
C GLN A 201 6.57 -22.51 -20.74
N ALA A 202 7.26 -22.66 -21.86
CA ALA A 202 8.71 -22.62 -21.90
C ALA A 202 9.16 -21.15 -21.93
N GLN A 203 10.11 -20.83 -21.05
CA GLN A 203 11.14 -19.81 -21.23
C GLN A 203 10.70 -18.35 -21.42
N GLY A 204 10.83 -17.59 -20.35
CA GLY A 204 11.14 -16.17 -20.39
C GLY A 204 12.16 -15.84 -19.31
N MET A 205 13.46 -16.05 -19.59
CA MET A 205 14.51 -15.41 -18.80
C MET A 205 14.44 -13.91 -19.07
N THR A 206 13.88 -13.15 -18.14
CA THR A 206 13.99 -11.69 -18.15
C THR A 206 15.41 -11.33 -17.74
N TYR A 207 16.18 -10.79 -18.68
CA TYR A 207 17.48 -10.19 -18.42
C TYR A 207 17.32 -9.07 -17.39
N LEU A 208 18.06 -9.19 -16.28
CA LEU A 208 18.34 -8.09 -15.38
C LEU A 208 19.05 -6.99 -16.17
N ALA A 209 18.34 -5.91 -16.49
CA ALA A 209 18.98 -4.67 -16.88
C ALA A 209 19.74 -4.16 -15.65
N ALA A 210 21.07 -4.18 -15.75
CA ALA A 210 21.94 -3.65 -14.72
C ALA A 210 21.56 -2.20 -14.41
N THR A 211 21.38 -1.92 -13.11
CA THR A 211 21.29 -0.55 -12.59
C THR A 211 22.54 0.21 -13.05
N PRO A 212 22.43 1.36 -13.75
CA PRO A 212 23.61 2.07 -14.19
C PRO A 212 24.40 2.58 -12.99
N ALA A 213 25.71 2.38 -13.01
CA ALA A 213 26.62 3.00 -12.05
C ALA A 213 26.42 4.54 -12.08
N LEU A 214 26.22 5.11 -10.90
CA LEU A 214 26.03 6.54 -10.67
C LEU A 214 27.35 7.30 -10.87
N GLU A 215 27.67 7.72 -12.10
CA GLU A 215 28.87 8.51 -12.45
C GLU A 215 28.53 9.93 -12.98
N GLU A 216 29.55 10.80 -13.07
CA GLU A 216 29.50 12.26 -13.34
C GLU A 216 28.60 12.70 -14.52
N THR A 217 28.36 11.84 -15.51
CA THR A 217 27.44 12.08 -16.65
C THR A 217 25.99 12.30 -16.20
N TRP A 218 25.60 11.70 -15.08
CA TRP A 218 24.28 11.82 -14.47
C TRP A 218 23.99 13.24 -13.96
N VAL A 219 24.96 13.88 -13.29
CA VAL A 219 24.81 15.25 -12.75
C VAL A 219 24.65 16.26 -13.88
N SER A 220 25.39 16.08 -14.99
CA SER A 220 25.26 16.95 -16.17
C SER A 220 23.87 16.87 -16.82
N ASN A 221 23.26 15.67 -16.87
CA ASN A 221 21.93 15.49 -17.44
C ASN A 221 20.84 16.17 -16.61
N VAL A 222 20.87 16.03 -15.28
CA VAL A 222 19.91 16.72 -14.40
C VAL A 222 20.01 18.23 -14.55
N ARG A 223 21.23 18.80 -14.50
CA ARG A 223 21.44 20.24 -14.67
C ARG A 223 20.90 20.75 -16.00
N ARG A 224 21.11 19.98 -17.08
CA ARG A 224 20.57 20.30 -18.42
C ARG A 224 19.04 20.34 -18.40
N VAL A 225 18.39 19.33 -17.81
CA VAL A 225 16.93 19.30 -17.69
C VAL A 225 16.42 20.48 -16.86
N LEU A 226 17.03 20.78 -15.71
CA LEU A 226 16.65 21.92 -14.87
C LEU A 226 16.78 23.26 -15.61
N ALA A 227 17.86 23.45 -16.38
CA ALA A 227 18.05 24.64 -17.20
C ALA A 227 16.98 24.75 -18.31
N GLU A 228 16.62 23.64 -18.94
CA GLU A 228 15.54 23.59 -19.92
C GLU A 228 14.19 23.96 -19.28
N LYS A 229 13.87 23.38 -18.11
CA LYS A 229 12.65 23.69 -17.36
C LYS A 229 12.57 25.17 -17.02
N ARG A 230 13.65 25.74 -16.51
CA ARG A 230 13.75 27.16 -16.20
C ARG A 230 13.49 28.04 -17.42
N SER A 231 14.16 27.75 -18.54
CA SER A 231 13.92 28.49 -19.79
C SER A 231 12.46 28.39 -20.28
N LYS A 232 11.80 27.24 -20.07
CA LYS A 232 10.37 27.07 -20.39
C LYS A 232 9.47 27.93 -19.49
N VAL A 233 9.73 27.95 -18.18
CA VAL A 233 8.98 28.79 -17.23
C VAL A 233 9.20 30.27 -17.51
N ASP A 234 10.46 30.68 -17.70
CA ASP A 234 10.84 32.08 -17.96
C ASP A 234 10.05 32.63 -19.15
N ARG A 235 10.01 31.91 -20.28
CA ARG A 235 9.27 32.29 -21.49
C ARG A 235 7.79 32.55 -21.27
N ILE A 236 7.13 31.82 -20.36
CA ILE A 236 5.71 32.04 -20.05
C ILE A 236 5.53 33.25 -19.14
N THR A 237 6.54 33.56 -18.33
CA THR A 237 6.50 34.64 -17.35
C THR A 237 7.12 35.96 -17.85
N GLU A 238 7.73 35.99 -19.04
CA GLU A 238 8.44 37.15 -19.61
C GLU A 238 7.57 38.42 -19.67
N ASP A 239 6.28 38.27 -20.00
CA ASP A 239 5.33 39.39 -20.10
C ASP A 239 4.59 39.72 -18.79
N CYS A 240 4.89 38.99 -17.71
CA CYS A 240 4.25 39.19 -16.41
C CYS A 240 4.95 40.31 -15.62
N PRO A 241 4.25 41.37 -15.17
CA PRO A 241 4.87 42.43 -14.40
C PRO A 241 5.42 41.88 -13.09
N THR A 242 6.75 41.89 -12.93
CA THR A 242 7.42 41.41 -11.70
C THR A 242 6.94 42.22 -10.50
N PRO A 243 6.24 41.61 -9.52
CA PRO A 243 5.96 42.28 -8.26
C PRO A 243 7.29 42.41 -7.51
N SER A 244 7.54 43.57 -6.92
CA SER A 244 8.65 43.79 -5.99
C SER A 244 8.58 42.75 -4.86
N GLY A 245 9.40 41.70 -4.94
CA GLY A 245 9.46 40.63 -3.95
C GLY A 245 8.88 39.27 -4.35
N GLY A 246 9.01 38.81 -5.60
CA GLY A 246 9.23 37.42 -6.03
C GLY A 246 8.35 36.23 -5.54
N ARG A 247 7.42 36.40 -4.60
CA ARG A 247 6.70 35.30 -3.91
C ARG A 247 5.20 35.22 -4.20
N HIS A 248 4.68 36.04 -5.12
CA HIS A 248 3.24 36.12 -5.43
C HIS A 248 2.88 36.02 -6.92
N LEU A 249 3.84 35.76 -7.81
CA LEU A 249 3.63 35.72 -9.27
C LEU A 249 2.64 34.63 -9.72
N SER A 250 2.55 33.50 -9.01
CA SER A 250 1.64 32.43 -9.40
C SER A 250 0.17 32.84 -9.37
N PHE A 251 -0.23 33.76 -8.48
CA PHE A 251 -1.63 34.19 -8.33
C PHE A 251 -2.03 35.32 -9.29
N SER A 252 -1.07 36.00 -9.92
CA SER A 252 -1.34 37.01 -10.96
C SER A 252 -1.42 36.43 -12.37
N LEU A 253 -0.99 35.18 -12.56
CA LEU A 253 -1.04 34.47 -13.84
C LEU A 253 -2.45 33.98 -14.16
N SER A 254 -2.76 33.91 -15.45
CA SER A 254 -4.01 33.30 -15.91
C SER A 254 -4.03 31.79 -15.59
N ALA A 255 -5.22 31.19 -15.52
CA ALA A 255 -5.37 29.74 -15.35
C ALA A 255 -4.61 28.96 -16.44
N VAL A 256 -4.58 29.48 -17.68
CA VAL A 256 -3.87 28.87 -18.82
C VAL A 256 -2.36 28.89 -18.60
N ASP A 257 -1.79 30.03 -18.22
CA ASP A 257 -0.33 30.15 -17.99
C ASP A 257 0.12 29.25 -16.84
N ARG A 258 -0.66 29.19 -15.75
CA ARG A 258 -0.40 28.31 -14.62
C ARG A 258 -0.37 26.84 -15.03
N VAL A 259 -1.35 26.41 -15.84
CA VAL A 259 -1.43 25.06 -16.40
C VAL A 259 -0.26 24.78 -17.34
N HIS A 260 0.16 25.73 -18.18
CA HIS A 260 1.34 25.58 -19.05
C HIS A 260 2.64 25.40 -18.26
N ILE A 261 2.85 26.21 -17.22
CA ILE A 261 4.02 26.08 -16.32
C ILE A 261 4.00 24.70 -15.66
N ALA A 262 2.87 24.31 -15.08
CA ALA A 262 2.72 23.00 -14.45
C ALA A 262 2.96 21.87 -15.46
N ALA A 263 2.44 21.96 -16.69
CA ALA A 263 2.63 20.96 -17.73
C ALA A 263 4.11 20.78 -18.10
N HIS A 264 4.88 21.86 -18.18
CA HIS A 264 6.33 21.77 -18.39
C HIS A 264 7.07 21.16 -17.21
N LEU A 265 6.62 21.36 -15.97
CA LEU A 265 7.29 20.84 -14.79
C LEU A 265 6.81 19.43 -14.38
N PHE A 266 5.70 18.95 -14.97
CA PHE A 266 5.05 17.70 -14.57
C PHE A 266 5.85 16.47 -15.01
N ARG A 267 6.30 15.71 -14.01
CA ARG A 267 7.09 14.49 -14.19
C ARG A 267 6.48 13.31 -13.46
N ALA A 268 6.87 12.10 -13.83
CA ALA A 268 6.41 10.86 -13.22
C ALA A 268 7.57 9.87 -13.10
N CYS A 269 7.48 8.91 -12.19
CA CYS A 269 8.38 7.76 -12.14
C CYS A 269 7.60 6.45 -12.24
N SER A 270 8.20 5.43 -12.84
CA SER A 270 7.66 4.06 -12.81
C SER A 270 7.64 3.53 -11.38
N ALA A 271 6.63 2.72 -11.07
CA ALA A 271 6.52 1.95 -9.83
C ALA A 271 7.80 1.15 -9.54
N GLU A 272 8.47 0.60 -10.56
CA GLU A 272 9.65 -0.27 -10.39
C GLU A 272 10.85 0.45 -9.75
N LEU A 273 10.92 1.78 -9.91
CA LEU A 273 12.03 2.58 -9.40
C LEU A 273 11.86 2.96 -7.93
N VAL A 274 10.66 2.79 -7.39
CA VAL A 274 10.28 3.25 -6.04
C VAL A 274 9.62 2.17 -5.20
N SER A 275 9.44 0.96 -5.71
CA SER A 275 8.76 -0.14 -5.02
C SER A 275 9.33 -1.49 -5.41
N SER A 276 9.15 -2.49 -4.54
CA SER A 276 9.56 -3.87 -4.78
C SER A 276 8.61 -4.83 -4.05
N PRO A 277 8.35 -6.05 -4.55
CA PRO A 277 7.56 -7.03 -3.83
C PRO A 277 8.16 -7.39 -2.48
N TRP A 278 7.32 -7.77 -1.51
CA TRP A 278 7.74 -8.34 -0.22
C TRP A 278 8.56 -9.63 -0.37
N THR A 279 8.45 -10.27 -1.53
CA THR A 279 9.09 -11.53 -1.88
C THR A 279 10.54 -11.36 -2.33
N ASP A 280 10.94 -10.15 -2.74
CA ASP A 280 12.29 -9.82 -3.20
C ASP A 280 12.99 -8.90 -2.19
N LEU A 281 13.52 -9.50 -1.12
CA LEU A 281 14.19 -8.78 -0.03
C LEU A 281 15.42 -7.98 -0.52
N GLN A 282 16.10 -8.47 -1.56
CA GLN A 282 17.29 -7.82 -2.08
C GLN A 282 16.91 -6.51 -2.77
N GLU A 283 15.95 -6.53 -3.71
CA GLU A 283 15.47 -5.31 -4.35
C GLU A 283 14.74 -4.40 -3.36
N LEU A 284 13.99 -4.96 -2.42
CA LEU A 284 13.28 -4.19 -1.41
C LEU A 284 14.25 -3.38 -0.54
N SER A 285 15.38 -3.95 -0.13
CA SER A 285 16.42 -3.23 0.62
C SER A 285 17.01 -2.04 -0.15
N LYS A 286 17.07 -2.09 -1.50
CA LYS A 286 17.56 -0.96 -2.31
C LYS A 286 16.62 0.25 -2.26
N THR A 287 15.33 0.03 -2.01
CA THR A 287 14.34 1.10 -1.88
C THR A 287 14.47 1.88 -0.57
N GLU A 288 15.24 1.37 0.40
CA GLU A 288 15.44 2.00 1.70
C GLU A 288 16.01 3.42 1.59
N LYS A 289 16.92 3.65 0.63
CA LYS A 289 17.46 5.00 0.37
C LYS A 289 16.38 5.96 -0.15
N PHE A 290 15.42 5.46 -0.92
CA PHE A 290 14.30 6.26 -1.42
C PHE A 290 13.29 6.57 -0.32
N TRP A 291 13.00 5.64 0.61
CA TRP A 291 11.94 5.84 1.61
C TRP A 291 12.41 6.21 3.02
N GLY A 292 13.67 5.93 3.39
CA GLY A 292 14.17 5.97 4.75
C GLY A 292 14.62 7.34 5.27
N SER A 293 14.95 8.30 4.40
CA SER A 293 15.23 9.68 4.85
C SER A 293 14.93 10.75 3.80
N TYR A 294 14.57 11.95 4.29
CA TYR A 294 14.46 13.15 3.48
C TYR A 294 15.87 13.70 3.20
N THR A 295 16.43 13.36 2.04
CA THR A 295 17.66 13.97 1.52
C THR A 295 17.29 14.86 0.33
N LYS A 296 17.55 16.17 0.43
CA LYS A 296 17.40 17.15 -0.67
C LYS A 296 18.47 16.91 -1.73
N LEU A 297 18.30 15.85 -2.49
CA LEU A 297 19.19 15.54 -3.58
C LEU A 297 18.34 15.45 -4.83
N ASP A 298 18.67 16.26 -5.84
CA ASP A 298 18.19 16.07 -7.21
C ASP A 298 18.55 14.68 -7.77
N ASN A 299 19.31 13.89 -7.00
CA ASN A 299 19.56 12.46 -7.17
C ASN A 299 18.31 11.66 -7.49
N PHE A 300 17.18 12.00 -6.88
CA PHE A 300 15.91 11.35 -7.20
C PHE A 300 15.16 12.04 -8.33
N TYR A 301 15.45 13.29 -8.68
CA TYR A 301 14.81 13.96 -9.80
C TYR A 301 15.16 13.32 -11.15
N ALA A 302 16.36 12.75 -11.28
CA ALA A 302 16.79 12.09 -12.51
C ALA A 302 16.09 10.78 -12.85
N ILE A 303 15.43 10.15 -11.88
CA ILE A 303 14.73 8.88 -12.09
C ILE A 303 13.26 9.09 -12.48
N SER A 304 12.78 10.33 -12.52
CA SER A 304 11.49 10.67 -13.11
C SER A 304 11.67 11.13 -14.56
N ASP A 305 10.58 11.18 -15.31
CA ASP A 305 10.53 11.61 -16.71
C ASP A 305 9.40 12.62 -16.94
N ASP A 306 9.53 13.44 -17.99
CA ASP A 306 8.46 14.33 -18.42
C ASP A 306 7.23 13.53 -18.84
N TRP A 307 6.10 13.79 -18.18
CA TRP A 307 4.87 13.04 -18.41
C TRP A 307 3.94 13.68 -19.45
N LEU A 308 4.10 15.00 -19.63
CA LEU A 308 3.42 15.78 -20.64
C LEU A 308 4.44 16.21 -21.70
N VAL A 309 4.27 15.68 -22.91
CA VAL A 309 5.19 15.96 -24.04
C VAL A 309 4.65 17.13 -24.83
N GLU A 310 5.48 18.16 -24.97
CA GLU A 310 5.15 19.34 -25.76
C GLU A 310 5.07 19.01 -27.26
N THR A 311 4.02 19.50 -27.91
CA THR A 311 3.76 19.36 -29.34
C THR A 311 3.23 20.68 -29.88
N VAL A 312 3.51 21.01 -31.14
CA VAL A 312 2.96 22.21 -31.78
C VAL A 312 1.86 21.77 -32.75
N ARG A 313 0.63 22.23 -32.50
CA ARG A 313 -0.53 21.98 -33.38
C ARG A 313 -1.17 23.30 -33.77
N ALA A 314 -1.32 23.53 -35.07
CA ALA A 314 -1.90 24.76 -35.64
C ALA A 314 -1.25 26.07 -35.13
N GLY A 315 0.04 26.05 -34.80
CA GLY A 315 0.77 27.21 -34.27
C GLY A 315 0.62 27.44 -32.76
N GLU A 316 -0.14 26.59 -32.06
CA GLU A 316 -0.28 26.62 -30.60
C GLU A 316 0.53 25.49 -29.94
N THR A 317 1.13 25.79 -28.79
CA THR A 317 1.76 24.79 -27.94
C THR A 317 0.68 23.97 -27.23
N LYS A 318 0.71 22.65 -27.43
CA LYS A 318 -0.17 21.66 -26.81
C LYS A 318 0.66 20.55 -26.17
N PHE A 319 0.08 19.81 -25.24
CA PHE A 319 0.75 18.70 -24.57
C PHE A 319 0.03 17.39 -24.82
N VAL A 320 0.80 16.32 -24.99
CA VAL A 320 0.28 14.95 -25.07
C VAL A 320 0.65 14.22 -23.79
N LYS A 321 -0.34 13.66 -23.11
CA LYS A 321 -0.16 12.85 -21.90
C LYS A 321 0.35 11.46 -22.29
N ARG A 322 1.41 10.97 -21.63
CA ARG A 322 2.03 9.66 -21.95
C ARG A 322 1.20 8.44 -21.52
N GLY A 323 0.31 8.62 -20.56
CA GLY A 323 -0.53 7.56 -20.00
C GLY A 323 -1.16 8.01 -18.70
N LYS A 324 -1.76 7.06 -17.97
CA LYS A 324 -2.32 7.35 -16.65
C LYS A 324 -1.24 7.49 -15.58
N ILE A 325 -1.48 8.36 -14.61
CA ILE A 325 -0.57 8.64 -13.50
C ILE A 325 -1.35 8.76 -12.20
N ARG A 326 -0.80 8.22 -11.11
CA ARG A 326 -1.34 8.40 -9.76
C ARG A 326 -0.49 9.37 -8.97
N PHE A 327 -1.13 10.33 -8.32
CA PHE A 327 -0.46 11.14 -7.33
C PHE A 327 -0.20 10.26 -6.09
N LEU A 328 1.05 10.14 -5.65
CA LEU A 328 1.41 9.44 -4.42
C LEU A 328 1.65 10.45 -3.29
N SER A 329 0.74 10.50 -2.33
CA SER A 329 0.91 11.27 -1.09
C SER A 329 1.42 10.37 0.04
N GLN A 330 2.38 10.86 0.82
CA GLN A 330 3.09 10.07 1.82
C GLN A 330 3.73 10.96 2.90
N SER A 331 3.85 10.44 4.12
CA SER A 331 4.64 11.10 5.16
C SER A 331 6.09 10.59 5.15
N TRP A 332 7.01 11.55 5.20
CA TRP A 332 8.45 11.30 5.10
C TRP A 332 9.09 10.73 6.37
N GLY A 333 8.57 11.10 7.54
CA GLY A 333 9.17 10.78 8.83
C GLY A 333 8.69 9.43 9.35
N ILE A 334 9.63 8.62 9.82
CA ILE A 334 9.33 7.40 10.57
C ILE A 334 8.55 7.82 11.84
N PRO A 335 7.39 7.21 12.15
CA PRO A 335 6.72 7.41 13.43
C PRO A 335 7.66 7.13 14.61
N LYS A 336 7.63 7.94 15.67
CA LYS A 336 8.59 7.79 16.79
C LYS A 336 8.43 6.45 17.50
N GLU A 337 7.20 5.98 17.57
CA GLU A 337 6.76 4.75 18.22
C GLU A 337 6.81 3.55 17.26
N TRP A 338 7.42 3.70 16.07
CA TRP A 338 7.42 2.65 15.05
C TRP A 338 8.00 1.33 15.56
N ASP A 339 9.23 1.34 16.11
CA ASP A 339 9.89 0.12 16.55
C ASP A 339 9.12 -0.58 17.69
N GLU A 340 8.49 0.20 18.56
CA GLU A 340 7.67 -0.29 19.68
C GLU A 340 6.37 -0.95 19.17
N LEU A 341 5.67 -0.32 18.23
CA LEU A 341 4.35 -0.76 17.77
C LEU A 341 4.38 -1.74 16.60
N MET A 342 5.45 -1.71 15.82
CA MET A 342 5.58 -2.45 14.55
C MET A 342 6.71 -3.49 14.59
N GLY A 343 7.51 -3.51 15.67
CA GLY A 343 8.65 -4.40 15.83
C GLY A 343 9.82 -4.03 14.91
N ALA A 344 10.72 -5.00 14.67
CA ALA A 344 11.96 -4.80 13.92
C ALA A 344 11.80 -4.64 12.38
N GLY A 345 10.61 -4.34 11.89
CA GLY A 345 10.34 -4.14 10.46
C GLY A 345 10.81 -2.77 9.98
N SER A 346 11.35 -2.68 8.75
CA SER A 346 11.73 -1.37 8.18
C SER A 346 10.51 -0.60 7.70
N TYR A 347 10.34 0.64 8.18
CA TYR A 347 9.31 1.57 7.70
C TYR A 347 9.42 1.84 6.19
N ALA A 348 10.67 1.91 5.70
CA ALA A 348 10.96 2.18 4.30
C ALA A 348 10.54 1.01 3.40
N GLU A 349 10.90 -0.21 3.79
CA GLU A 349 10.52 -1.44 3.08
C GLU A 349 8.99 -1.63 3.11
N ALA A 350 8.33 -1.32 4.23
CA ALA A 350 6.88 -1.39 4.34
C ALA A 350 6.15 -0.48 3.34
N LYS A 351 6.65 0.74 3.15
CA LYS A 351 6.12 1.67 2.14
C LYS A 351 6.36 1.17 0.73
N ALA A 352 7.59 0.77 0.43
CA ALA A 352 7.95 0.28 -0.90
C ALA A 352 7.09 -0.91 -1.31
N ALA A 353 6.94 -1.89 -0.42
CA ALA A 353 6.20 -3.09 -0.75
C ALA A 353 4.69 -2.89 -0.84
N GLU A 354 4.13 -1.98 -0.03
CA GLU A 354 2.73 -1.58 -0.15
C GLU A 354 2.45 -0.86 -1.49
N ILE A 355 3.37 0.01 -1.94
CA ILE A 355 3.25 0.62 -3.28
C ILE A 355 3.34 -0.42 -4.39
N CYS A 356 4.18 -1.45 -4.24
CA CYS A 356 4.24 -2.54 -5.21
C CYS A 356 2.92 -3.31 -5.27
N CYS A 357 2.29 -3.60 -4.12
CA CYS A 357 0.96 -4.20 -4.06
C CYS A 357 -0.07 -3.34 -4.78
N MET A 358 -0.12 -2.04 -4.49
CA MET A 358 -1.05 -1.11 -5.14
C MET A 358 -0.80 -1.02 -6.66
N ALA A 359 0.46 -0.99 -7.10
CA ALA A 359 0.81 -0.98 -8.52
C ALA A 359 0.34 -2.27 -9.24
N LYS A 360 0.40 -3.43 -8.57
CA LYS A 360 -0.14 -4.68 -9.12
C LYS A 360 -1.66 -4.66 -9.23
N ASP A 361 -2.35 -4.12 -8.23
CA ASP A 361 -3.81 -3.99 -8.27
C ASP A 361 -4.25 -3.04 -9.41
N ILE A 362 -3.56 -1.92 -9.58
CA ILE A 362 -3.77 -0.99 -10.69
C ILE A 362 -3.47 -1.67 -12.03
N ALA A 363 -2.37 -2.42 -12.15
CA ALA A 363 -2.04 -3.11 -13.39
C ALA A 363 -3.04 -4.22 -13.74
N ALA A 364 -3.54 -4.97 -12.75
CA ALA A 364 -4.62 -5.93 -12.97
C ALA A 364 -5.88 -5.25 -13.51
N LEU A 365 -6.26 -4.11 -12.92
CA LEU A 365 -7.48 -3.38 -13.28
C LEU A 365 -7.36 -2.67 -14.63
N GLU A 366 -6.25 -1.97 -14.88
CA GLU A 366 -6.09 -1.08 -16.04
C GLU A 366 -5.34 -1.72 -17.21
N LEU A 367 -4.44 -2.66 -16.94
CA LEU A 367 -3.58 -3.30 -17.93
C LEU A 367 -3.93 -4.78 -18.17
N GLY A 368 -4.84 -5.34 -17.36
CA GLY A 368 -5.33 -6.72 -17.44
C GLY A 368 -4.37 -7.78 -16.90
N ASP A 369 -3.24 -7.38 -16.30
CA ASP A 369 -2.17 -8.28 -15.85
C ASP A 369 -1.37 -7.67 -14.69
N THR A 370 -1.30 -8.36 -13.55
CA THR A 370 -0.53 -7.93 -12.37
C THR A 370 0.98 -7.88 -12.65
N ALA A 371 1.50 -8.70 -13.57
CA ALA A 371 2.93 -8.74 -13.90
C ALA A 371 3.42 -7.43 -14.54
N ARG A 372 2.50 -6.66 -15.12
CA ARG A 372 2.75 -5.35 -15.75
C ARG A 372 2.79 -4.19 -14.76
N TRP A 373 2.85 -4.43 -13.46
CA TRP A 373 2.91 -3.39 -12.42
C TRP A 373 4.05 -2.37 -12.61
N ARG A 374 5.14 -2.76 -13.28
CA ARG A 374 6.25 -1.86 -13.63
C ARG A 374 5.87 -0.78 -14.65
N GLU A 375 4.75 -0.95 -15.36
CA GLU A 375 4.20 0.03 -16.29
C GLU A 375 3.23 1.01 -15.60
N VAL A 376 3.04 0.91 -14.29
CA VAL A 376 2.27 1.88 -13.50
C VAL A 376 3.17 3.03 -13.10
N TYR A 377 2.67 4.26 -13.23
CA TYR A 377 3.43 5.48 -12.98
C TYR A 377 2.83 6.31 -11.84
N PHE A 378 3.73 6.89 -11.05
CA PHE A 378 3.40 7.74 -9.93
C PHE A 378 4.02 9.13 -10.09
N TRP A 379 3.28 10.15 -9.69
CA TRP A 379 3.85 11.44 -9.31
C TRP A 379 4.22 11.36 -7.84
N VAL A 380 5.51 11.44 -7.52
CA VAL A 380 6.02 11.42 -6.14
C VAL A 380 6.85 12.67 -5.90
N ASP A 381 6.49 13.44 -4.88
CA ASP A 381 7.14 14.71 -4.52
C ASP A 381 8.69 14.60 -4.42
N LYS A 382 9.20 13.46 -3.96
CA LYS A 382 10.64 13.16 -3.87
C LYS A 382 11.39 13.27 -5.19
N CYS A 383 10.82 12.75 -6.27
CA CYS A 383 11.49 12.57 -7.56
C CYS A 383 10.84 13.38 -8.69
N CYS A 384 9.63 13.90 -8.50
CA CYS A 384 8.92 14.66 -9.52
C CYS A 384 9.03 16.17 -9.33
N ILE A 385 9.57 16.62 -8.18
CA ILE A 385 9.87 18.04 -7.89
C ILE A 385 11.39 18.26 -7.93
N PRO A 386 11.89 19.33 -8.57
CA PRO A 386 13.32 19.66 -8.61
C PRO A 386 13.80 20.28 -7.28
N GLN A 387 13.93 19.45 -6.24
CA GLN A 387 14.17 19.84 -4.84
C GLN A 387 15.45 20.70 -4.62
N GLY A 388 16.44 20.62 -5.51
CA GLY A 388 17.68 21.39 -5.45
C GLY A 388 17.60 22.80 -6.08
N ASP A 389 16.60 23.06 -6.93
CA ASP A 389 16.34 24.40 -7.49
C ASP A 389 15.23 25.09 -6.69
N LYS A 390 15.61 26.13 -5.93
CA LYS A 390 14.67 26.85 -5.04
C LYS A 390 13.52 27.52 -5.77
N GLU A 391 13.74 27.98 -6.99
CA GLU A 391 12.74 28.75 -7.74
C GLU A 391 11.77 27.82 -8.43
N LEU A 392 12.27 26.78 -9.11
CA LEU A 392 11.42 25.75 -9.70
C LEU A 392 10.64 24.99 -8.62
N THR A 393 11.27 24.69 -7.47
CA THR A 393 10.54 24.16 -6.30
C THR A 393 9.46 25.13 -5.83
N GLY A 394 9.73 26.44 -5.82
CA GLY A 394 8.76 27.47 -5.48
C GLY A 394 7.54 27.45 -6.41
N TRP A 395 7.77 27.29 -7.72
CA TRP A 395 6.68 27.06 -8.68
C TRP A 395 5.91 25.78 -8.37
N CYS A 396 6.60 24.66 -8.13
CA CYS A 396 5.94 23.39 -7.81
C CYS A 396 5.05 23.48 -6.58
N VAL A 397 5.53 24.11 -5.50
CA VAL A 397 4.79 24.34 -4.24
C VAL A 397 3.52 25.16 -4.48
N ASN A 398 3.58 26.16 -5.36
CA ASN A 398 2.46 27.05 -5.62
C ASN A 398 1.43 26.46 -6.61
N LEU A 399 1.82 25.48 -7.42
CA LEU A 399 1.01 24.92 -8.51
C LEU A 399 0.48 23.50 -8.23
N LEU A 400 0.34 23.12 -6.96
CA LEU A 400 -0.12 21.79 -6.58
C LEU A 400 -1.47 21.41 -7.22
N GLU A 401 -2.41 22.35 -7.28
CA GLU A 401 -3.74 22.16 -7.86
C GLU A 401 -3.64 21.77 -9.35
N GLU A 402 -2.75 22.42 -10.09
CA GLU A 402 -2.50 22.17 -11.51
C GLU A 402 -1.88 20.79 -11.74
N TYR A 403 -0.91 20.37 -10.91
CA TYR A 403 -0.38 19.00 -11.01
C TYR A 403 -1.44 17.94 -10.68
N ILE A 404 -2.26 18.20 -9.66
CA ILE A 404 -3.34 17.31 -9.26
C ILE A 404 -4.34 17.15 -10.42
N ILE A 405 -4.68 18.21 -11.15
CA ILE A 405 -5.58 18.12 -12.32
C ILE A 405 -5.07 17.14 -13.39
N PHE A 406 -3.76 17.01 -13.56
CA PHE A 406 -3.19 16.07 -14.52
C PHE A 406 -3.13 14.62 -14.02
N CYS A 407 -3.34 14.39 -12.72
CA CYS A 407 -3.35 13.05 -12.13
C CYS A 407 -4.71 12.36 -12.31
N ASP A 408 -4.70 11.04 -12.50
CA ASP A 408 -5.91 10.22 -12.71
C ASP A 408 -6.40 9.54 -11.42
N GLY A 409 -5.71 9.75 -10.31
CA GLY A 409 -6.02 9.16 -9.02
C GLY A 409 -5.00 9.56 -7.96
N LEU A 410 -5.34 9.34 -6.70
CA LEU A 410 -4.49 9.56 -5.54
C LEU A 410 -4.24 8.23 -4.84
N VAL A 411 -2.99 7.91 -4.56
CA VAL A 411 -2.59 6.82 -3.67
C VAL A 411 -2.01 7.44 -2.42
N VAL A 412 -2.49 7.00 -1.25
CA VAL A 412 -2.07 7.57 0.04
C VAL A 412 -1.41 6.51 0.90
N LEU A 413 -0.10 6.61 1.11
CA LEU A 413 0.60 5.84 2.15
C LEU A 413 0.35 6.51 3.50
N VAL A 414 -0.54 5.91 4.30
CA VAL A 414 -1.10 6.56 5.50
C VAL A 414 -0.67 5.85 6.79
N PRO A 415 0.49 6.17 7.38
CA PRO A 415 0.72 5.87 8.78
C PRO A 415 -0.15 6.77 9.67
N TRP A 416 -0.29 6.44 10.95
CA TRP A 416 -1.05 7.26 11.91
C TRP A 416 -0.53 8.70 12.04
N THR A 417 0.74 8.95 11.71
CA THR A 417 1.35 10.30 11.69
C THR A 417 1.00 11.14 10.46
N TYR A 418 0.36 10.58 9.44
CA TYR A 418 0.02 11.30 8.20
C TYR A 418 -0.78 12.58 8.47
N PHE A 419 -1.81 12.48 9.33
CA PHE A 419 -2.69 13.60 9.67
C PHE A 419 -2.04 14.68 10.53
N THR A 420 -0.77 14.49 10.92
CA THR A 420 0.00 15.50 11.65
C THR A 420 0.82 16.40 10.72
N ARG A 421 0.84 16.12 9.41
CA ARG A 421 1.71 16.80 8.43
C ARG A 421 0.90 17.72 7.54
N LEU A 422 1.26 19.00 7.53
CA LEU A 422 0.48 20.06 6.85
C LEU A 422 0.33 19.82 5.35
N TRP A 423 1.43 19.45 4.67
CA TRP A 423 1.41 19.11 3.25
C TRP A 423 0.50 17.91 2.95
N CYS A 424 0.66 16.81 3.70
CA CYS A 424 -0.12 15.58 3.50
C CYS A 424 -1.64 15.81 3.61
N VAL A 425 -2.08 16.57 4.62
CA VAL A 425 -3.52 16.87 4.78
C VAL A 425 -4.03 17.86 3.75
N TYR A 426 -3.18 18.77 3.27
CA TYR A 426 -3.53 19.68 2.18
C TYR A 426 -3.67 18.92 0.86
N GLU A 427 -2.71 18.05 0.51
CA GLU A 427 -2.74 17.19 -0.68
C GLU A 427 -4.01 16.36 -0.74
N TRP A 428 -4.38 15.73 0.39
CA TRP A 428 -5.60 14.93 0.53
C TRP A 428 -6.86 15.72 0.16
N VAL A 429 -7.07 16.88 0.82
CA VAL A 429 -8.32 17.62 0.60
C VAL A 429 -8.32 18.37 -0.73
N CYS A 430 -7.15 18.80 -1.20
CA CYS A 430 -6.97 19.44 -2.49
C CYS A 430 -7.32 18.47 -3.62
N PHE A 431 -6.89 17.21 -3.53
CA PHE A 431 -7.31 16.17 -4.46
C PHE A 431 -8.83 16.01 -4.47
N LEU A 432 -9.48 15.98 -3.31
CA LEU A 432 -10.95 15.90 -3.19
C LEU A 432 -11.70 17.14 -3.68
N LEU A 433 -11.05 18.29 -3.85
CA LEU A 433 -11.62 19.44 -4.55
C LEU A 433 -11.66 19.22 -6.07
N VAL A 434 -10.68 18.47 -6.59
CA VAL A 434 -10.42 18.31 -8.02
C VAL A 434 -10.93 16.98 -8.57
N HIS A 435 -11.09 15.94 -7.77
CA HIS A 435 -11.39 14.60 -8.28
C HIS A 435 -12.57 13.96 -7.55
N ASP A 436 -13.00 12.81 -8.05
CA ASP A 436 -14.04 12.02 -7.40
C ASP A 436 -13.43 11.24 -6.23
N PRO A 437 -14.14 11.08 -5.09
CA PRO A 437 -13.63 10.27 -3.98
C PRO A 437 -13.33 8.82 -4.35
N VAL A 438 -13.91 8.26 -5.42
CA VAL A 438 -13.55 6.91 -5.90
C VAL A 438 -12.12 6.83 -6.44
N ASP A 439 -11.53 7.95 -6.87
CA ASP A 439 -10.20 8.00 -7.46
C ASP A 439 -9.07 8.01 -6.41
N ILE A 440 -9.42 7.96 -5.12
CA ILE A 440 -8.45 7.90 -4.01
C ILE A 440 -8.33 6.47 -3.54
N GLU A 441 -7.12 5.94 -3.41
CA GLU A 441 -6.82 4.65 -2.78
C GLU A 441 -5.98 4.86 -1.51
N ILE A 442 -6.41 4.23 -0.42
CA ILE A 442 -5.68 4.25 0.84
C ILE A 442 -4.82 2.98 0.96
N CYS A 443 -3.52 3.19 1.13
CA CYS A 443 -2.55 2.17 1.48
C CYS A 443 -2.28 2.21 3.00
N ALA A 444 -3.11 1.50 3.76
CA ALA A 444 -3.08 1.48 5.24
C ALA A 444 -2.80 0.10 5.83
N ASP A 445 -2.76 -0.95 5.01
CA ASP A 445 -2.62 -2.34 5.47
C ASP A 445 -1.34 -2.62 6.25
N PRO A 446 -0.16 -2.09 5.89
CA PRO A 446 1.04 -2.30 6.70
C PRO A 446 1.01 -1.53 8.02
N PHE A 447 0.12 -0.54 8.19
CA PHE A 447 0.16 0.42 9.30
C PHE A 447 -0.96 0.23 10.32
N VAL A 448 -2.10 -0.32 9.94
CA VAL A 448 -3.27 -0.46 10.80
C VAL A 448 -3.31 -1.85 11.42
N ARG A 449 -3.14 -1.89 12.74
CA ARG A 449 -3.21 -3.04 13.63
C ARG A 449 -4.20 -2.75 14.74
N GLU A 450 -4.55 -3.75 15.54
CA GLU A 450 -5.35 -3.54 16.75
C GLU A 450 -4.66 -2.54 17.71
N SER A 451 -3.32 -2.59 17.83
CA SER A 451 -2.52 -1.68 18.64
C SER A 451 -2.41 -0.26 18.09
N THR A 452 -2.40 -0.09 16.76
CA THR A 452 -2.20 1.22 16.12
C THR A 452 -3.50 1.91 15.72
N LEU A 453 -4.62 1.18 15.58
CA LEU A 453 -5.93 1.74 15.22
C LEU A 453 -6.36 2.91 16.12
N PRO A 454 -6.21 2.87 17.46
CA PRO A 454 -6.51 4.02 18.31
C PRO A 454 -5.74 5.30 17.91
N LEU A 455 -4.50 5.17 17.45
CA LEU A 455 -3.68 6.32 17.01
C LEU A 455 -4.28 6.99 15.76
N PHE A 456 -4.85 6.23 14.83
CA PHE A 456 -5.58 6.79 13.68
C PHE A 456 -6.85 7.51 14.13
N ILE A 457 -7.63 6.88 15.01
CA ILE A 457 -8.89 7.43 15.54
C ILE A 457 -8.64 8.74 16.29
N GLU A 458 -7.56 8.81 17.07
CA GLU A 458 -7.15 10.02 17.77
C GLU A 458 -6.58 11.08 16.83
N ALA A 459 -5.69 10.72 15.91
CA ALA A 459 -5.09 11.66 14.96
C ALA A 459 -6.16 12.35 14.10
N ILE A 460 -7.16 11.60 13.62
CA ILE A 460 -8.27 12.15 12.85
C ILE A 460 -9.24 12.90 13.77
N GLY A 461 -9.66 12.30 14.88
CA GLY A 461 -10.67 12.91 15.76
C GLY A 461 -10.23 14.25 16.36
N ASN A 462 -8.96 14.34 16.74
CA ASN A 462 -8.35 15.52 17.34
C ASN A 462 -7.68 16.43 16.31
N PHE A 463 -7.82 16.13 15.01
CA PHE A 463 -7.17 16.91 13.95
C PHE A 463 -7.48 18.41 14.09
N LYS A 464 -6.40 19.20 14.07
CA LYS A 464 -6.41 20.65 14.00
C LYS A 464 -5.31 21.13 13.05
N LEU A 465 -5.67 22.00 12.11
CA LEU A 465 -4.76 22.51 11.09
C LEU A 465 -3.58 23.26 11.72
N ALA A 466 -3.84 24.01 12.78
CA ALA A 466 -2.83 24.76 13.53
C ALA A 466 -1.76 23.86 14.18
N SER A 467 -2.11 22.62 14.51
CA SER A 467 -1.21 21.65 15.15
C SER A 467 -0.34 20.87 14.15
N CYS A 468 -0.58 21.04 12.85
CA CYS A 468 0.16 20.30 11.82
C CYS A 468 1.62 20.78 11.75
N GLN A 469 2.53 19.82 11.67
CA GLN A 469 3.94 20.03 11.41
C GLN A 469 4.15 20.41 9.94
N CYS A 470 4.96 21.44 9.69
CA CYS A 470 5.42 21.78 8.36
C CYS A 470 6.93 21.61 8.30
N PHE A 471 7.43 20.75 7.41
CA PHE A 471 8.86 20.52 7.30
C PHE A 471 9.62 21.81 6.92
N ARG A 472 9.01 22.63 6.06
CA ARG A 472 9.45 23.99 5.75
C ARG A 472 8.41 24.97 6.26
N GLU A 473 8.68 25.64 7.38
CA GLU A 473 7.74 26.60 7.96
C GLU A 473 7.43 27.79 7.02
N GLU A 474 8.29 28.07 6.05
CA GLU A 474 8.03 29.04 4.96
C GLU A 474 6.80 28.69 4.10
N ASP A 475 6.47 27.40 3.98
CA ASP A 475 5.33 26.93 3.16
C ASP A 475 4.00 27.08 3.91
N ARG A 476 4.01 27.18 5.25
CA ARG A 476 2.79 27.24 6.06
C ARG A 476 1.89 28.41 5.66
N PRO A 477 2.36 29.67 5.57
CA PRO A 477 1.51 30.77 5.11
C PRO A 477 0.89 30.53 3.73
N VAL A 478 1.61 29.88 2.81
CA VAL A 478 1.11 29.56 1.47
C VAL A 478 -0.07 28.61 1.57
N LEU A 479 0.07 27.52 2.32
CA LEU A 479 -0.97 26.51 2.49
C LEU A 479 -2.18 27.07 3.26
N ILE A 480 -1.96 27.85 4.32
CA ILE A 480 -3.06 28.49 5.06
C ILE A 480 -3.84 29.47 4.17
N ASN A 481 -3.15 30.26 3.34
CA ASN A 481 -3.81 31.14 2.39
C ASN A 481 -4.65 30.37 1.37
N LYS A 482 -4.12 29.25 0.86
CA LYS A 482 -4.88 28.36 -0.03
C LYS A 482 -6.10 27.76 0.66
N VAL A 483 -6.00 27.36 1.93
CA VAL A 483 -7.16 26.91 2.72
C VAL A 483 -8.23 28.01 2.78
N SER A 484 -7.85 29.25 3.08
CA SER A 484 -8.79 30.39 3.09
C SER A 484 -9.38 30.71 1.72
N GLN A 485 -8.68 30.41 0.63
CA GLN A 485 -9.17 30.60 -0.74
C GLN A 485 -10.25 29.58 -1.10
N TYR A 486 -10.02 28.30 -0.79
CA TYR A 486 -10.88 27.19 -1.23
C TYR A 486 -11.99 26.83 -0.24
N TYR A 487 -11.85 27.15 1.05
CA TYR A 487 -12.78 26.76 2.09
C TYR A 487 -13.34 27.97 2.82
N LYS A 488 -14.63 27.89 3.19
CA LYS A 488 -15.35 28.97 3.88
C LYS A 488 -14.73 29.33 5.24
N SER A 489 -14.07 28.37 5.89
CA SER A 489 -13.35 28.56 7.14
C SER A 489 -12.34 27.45 7.38
N VAL A 490 -11.40 27.67 8.31
CA VAL A 490 -10.47 26.63 8.79
C VAL A 490 -11.24 25.47 9.41
N GLU A 491 -12.29 25.75 10.19
CA GLU A 491 -13.14 24.69 10.76
C GLU A 491 -13.83 23.88 9.65
N GLY A 492 -14.31 24.51 8.58
CA GLY A 492 -14.88 23.80 7.43
C GLY A 492 -13.88 22.87 6.75
N PHE A 493 -12.62 23.32 6.58
CA PHE A 493 -11.52 22.47 6.10
C PHE A 493 -11.29 21.27 7.03
N GLU A 494 -11.19 21.51 8.34
CA GLU A 494 -10.93 20.46 9.34
C GLU A 494 -12.07 19.42 9.36
N GLN A 495 -13.32 19.88 9.33
CA GLN A 495 -14.50 19.01 9.27
C GLN A 495 -14.51 18.17 7.99
N PHE A 496 -14.15 18.75 6.85
CA PHE A 496 -14.09 18.01 5.58
C PHE A 496 -12.98 16.96 5.56
N LEU A 497 -11.78 17.29 6.07
CA LEU A 497 -10.70 16.31 6.23
C LEU A 497 -11.15 15.15 7.11
N LYS A 498 -11.71 15.43 8.30
CA LYS A 498 -12.16 14.39 9.23
C LYS A 498 -13.24 13.49 8.60
N PHE A 499 -14.23 14.11 7.97
CA PHE A 499 -15.31 13.39 7.30
C PHE A 499 -14.79 12.44 6.23
N THR A 500 -13.91 12.93 5.36
CA THR A 500 -13.39 12.17 4.22
C THR A 500 -12.37 11.11 4.64
N ALA A 501 -11.55 11.40 5.65
CA ALA A 501 -10.66 10.42 6.27
C ALA A 501 -11.46 9.23 6.81
N ILE A 502 -12.51 9.48 7.60
CA ILE A 502 -13.36 8.40 8.14
C ILE A 502 -14.00 7.60 6.99
N ALA A 503 -14.60 8.27 6.00
CA ALA A 503 -15.27 7.60 4.89
C ALA A 503 -14.32 6.68 4.10
N LEU A 504 -13.13 7.16 3.77
CA LEU A 504 -12.15 6.40 2.98
C LEU A 504 -11.48 5.28 3.80
N PHE A 505 -11.24 5.47 5.11
CA PHE A 505 -10.80 4.39 5.99
C PHE A 505 -11.86 3.31 6.20
N VAL A 506 -13.14 3.67 6.21
CA VAL A 506 -14.26 2.71 6.23
C VAL A 506 -14.24 1.86 4.96
N ARG A 507 -14.06 2.47 3.78
CA ARG A 507 -13.92 1.74 2.51
C ARG A 507 -12.74 0.76 2.55
N CYS A 508 -11.56 1.25 2.90
CA CYS A 508 -10.33 0.46 3.04
C CYS A 508 -10.52 -0.70 4.05
N THR A 509 -11.12 -0.44 5.21
CA THR A 509 -11.36 -1.46 6.25
C THR A 509 -12.37 -2.51 5.79
N ALA A 510 -13.44 -2.10 5.11
CA ALA A 510 -14.45 -3.00 4.55
C ALA A 510 -13.88 -3.92 3.46
N GLN A 511 -12.83 -3.47 2.76
CA GLN A 511 -12.11 -4.24 1.76
C GLN A 511 -11.11 -5.24 2.36
N ARG A 512 -10.87 -5.32 3.68
CA ARG A 512 -9.88 -6.27 4.24
C ARG A 512 -10.41 -7.70 4.32
N ARG A 513 -9.52 -8.70 4.18
CA ARG A 513 -9.83 -10.15 4.29
C ARG A 513 -10.12 -10.67 5.71
N SER A 514 -10.13 -9.81 6.73
CA SER A 514 -10.38 -10.25 8.12
C SER A 514 -11.87 -10.41 8.40
N ALA A 515 -12.28 -11.56 8.94
CA ALA A 515 -13.66 -11.78 9.43
C ALA A 515 -14.05 -10.81 10.56
N LYS A 516 -13.06 -10.19 11.23
CA LYS A 516 -13.27 -9.09 12.18
C LYS A 516 -13.54 -7.74 11.52
N CYS A 517 -13.69 -7.65 10.20
CA CYS A 517 -13.92 -6.36 9.50
C CYS A 517 -15.12 -5.60 10.11
N PHE A 518 -16.15 -6.30 10.60
CA PHE A 518 -17.27 -5.67 11.31
C PHE A 518 -16.82 -4.94 12.58
N SER A 519 -16.15 -5.64 13.50
CA SER A 519 -15.65 -5.02 14.74
C SER A 519 -14.56 -3.98 14.48
N ALA A 520 -13.83 -4.09 13.36
CA ALA A 520 -12.83 -3.11 12.95
C ALA A 520 -13.46 -1.82 12.37
N LEU A 521 -14.75 -1.87 11.97
CA LEU A 521 -15.51 -0.70 11.52
C LEU A 521 -16.14 0.09 12.68
N GLU A 522 -16.35 -0.55 13.83
CA GLU A 522 -16.95 0.06 15.03
C GLU A 522 -16.23 1.34 15.48
N PRO A 523 -14.88 1.39 15.57
CA PRO A 523 -14.19 2.61 15.98
C PRO A 523 -14.40 3.78 15.00
N TRP A 524 -14.54 3.50 13.71
CA TRP A 524 -14.82 4.51 12.68
C TRP A 524 -16.24 5.05 12.78
N ARG A 525 -17.22 4.18 13.07
CA ARG A 525 -18.60 4.58 13.34
C ARG A 525 -18.70 5.49 14.56
N HIS A 526 -18.11 5.06 15.68
CA HIS A 526 -18.07 5.87 16.91
C HIS A 526 -17.32 7.19 16.71
N LEU A 527 -16.26 7.20 15.90
CA LEU A 527 -15.57 8.43 15.54
C LEU A 527 -16.49 9.38 14.76
N ALA A 528 -17.24 8.87 13.76
CA ALA A 528 -18.21 9.67 13.02
C ALA A 528 -19.30 10.26 13.94
N GLU A 529 -19.87 9.45 14.83
CA GLU A 529 -20.85 9.90 15.84
C GLU A 529 -20.27 11.00 16.73
N ARG A 530 -19.05 10.80 17.24
CA ARG A 530 -18.35 11.77 18.11
C ARG A 530 -18.05 13.09 17.41
N GLN A 531 -17.81 13.08 16.10
CA GLN A 531 -17.64 14.30 15.30
C GLN A 531 -18.98 14.93 14.87
N GLY A 532 -20.12 14.31 15.17
CA GLY A 532 -21.44 14.79 14.78
C GLY A 532 -21.83 14.47 13.33
N PHE A 533 -21.14 13.53 12.67
CA PHE A 533 -21.41 13.09 11.30
C PHE A 533 -22.46 11.97 11.27
N CYS A 534 -23.69 12.27 11.67
CA CYS A 534 -24.76 11.28 11.84
C CYS A 534 -25.04 10.46 10.55
N ASP A 535 -25.10 11.11 9.39
CA ASP A 535 -25.34 10.43 8.12
C ASP A 535 -24.19 9.49 7.75
N LEU A 536 -22.95 9.92 7.98
CA LEU A 536 -21.77 9.09 7.76
C LEU A 536 -21.79 7.87 8.69
N ALA A 537 -22.02 8.08 9.99
CA ALA A 537 -22.15 7.00 10.96
C ALA A 537 -23.24 5.98 10.57
N GLY A 538 -24.38 6.47 10.10
CA GLY A 538 -25.46 5.64 9.58
C GLY A 538 -25.05 4.79 8.37
N LYS A 539 -24.22 5.33 7.46
CA LYS A 539 -23.66 4.55 6.36
C LYS A 539 -22.60 3.54 6.81
N VAL A 540 -21.79 3.87 7.83
CA VAL A 540 -20.87 2.89 8.43
C VAL A 540 -21.65 1.71 9.01
N GLU A 541 -22.74 1.97 9.74
CA GLU A 541 -23.64 0.92 10.25
C GLU A 541 -24.26 0.09 9.10
N ASP A 542 -24.72 0.73 8.02
CA ASP A 542 -25.26 0.04 6.85
C ASP A 542 -24.25 -0.96 6.25
N VAL A 543 -23.01 -0.54 5.98
CA VAL A 543 -22.00 -1.46 5.42
C VAL A 543 -21.60 -2.56 6.40
N MET A 544 -21.55 -2.24 7.69
CA MET A 544 -21.34 -3.22 8.75
C MET A 544 -22.40 -4.33 8.69
N THR A 545 -23.68 -4.00 8.49
CA THR A 545 -24.75 -5.01 8.37
C THR A 545 -24.71 -5.81 7.05
N ARG A 546 -24.22 -5.22 5.95
CA ARG A 546 -24.21 -5.85 4.63
C ARG A 546 -23.00 -6.74 4.37
N LEU A 547 -21.84 -6.41 4.93
CA LEU A 547 -20.58 -7.14 4.74
C LEU A 547 -20.70 -8.66 4.98
N PRO A 548 -21.35 -9.14 6.05
CA PRO A 548 -21.54 -10.59 6.25
C PRO A 548 -22.25 -11.25 5.06
N GLN A 549 -23.34 -10.63 4.57
CA GLN A 549 -24.11 -11.15 3.44
C GLN A 549 -23.29 -11.15 2.15
N TRP A 550 -22.57 -10.06 1.86
CA TRP A 550 -21.70 -9.99 0.67
C TRP A 550 -20.60 -11.05 0.69
N ARG A 551 -20.03 -11.34 1.87
CA ARG A 551 -19.06 -12.42 2.01
C ARG A 551 -19.68 -13.79 1.79
N GLU A 552 -20.86 -14.05 2.37
CA GLU A 552 -21.57 -15.31 2.14
C GLU A 552 -21.91 -15.52 0.66
N ASP A 553 -22.35 -14.47 -0.04
CA ASP A 553 -22.70 -14.53 -1.45
C ASP A 553 -21.47 -14.70 -2.35
N ALA A 554 -20.37 -14.01 -2.05
CA ALA A 554 -19.09 -14.21 -2.72
C ALA A 554 -18.58 -15.66 -2.57
N VAL A 555 -18.70 -16.24 -1.38
CA VAL A 555 -18.37 -17.66 -1.13
C VAL A 555 -19.29 -18.60 -1.92
N LYS A 556 -20.60 -18.32 -2.01
CA LYS A 556 -21.52 -19.14 -2.82
C LYS A 556 -21.20 -19.06 -4.32
N ASN A 557 -20.84 -17.89 -4.82
CA ASN A 557 -20.54 -17.67 -6.24
C ASN A 557 -19.25 -18.35 -6.67
N ALA A 558 -18.25 -18.45 -5.79
CA ALA A 558 -17.01 -19.19 -6.05
C ALA A 558 -17.25 -20.69 -6.32
N LYS A 559 -18.29 -21.29 -5.72
CA LYS A 559 -18.64 -22.71 -5.89
C LYS A 559 -19.14 -23.10 -7.28
N GLY A 560 -19.40 -22.13 -8.16
CA GLY A 560 -19.94 -22.34 -9.51
C GLY A 560 -18.96 -22.83 -10.58
N GLY A 561 -17.72 -23.21 -10.21
CA GLY A 561 -16.74 -23.79 -11.14
C GLY A 561 -15.83 -22.79 -11.86
N GLY A 562 -15.76 -21.54 -11.40
CA GLY A 562 -14.77 -20.57 -11.87
C GLY A 562 -13.73 -20.29 -10.78
N THR A 563 -12.48 -20.03 -11.17
CA THR A 563 -11.38 -19.53 -10.32
C THR A 563 -11.61 -18.10 -9.81
N ARG A 564 -12.86 -17.73 -9.45
CA ARG A 564 -13.17 -16.38 -8.95
C ARG A 564 -12.86 -16.29 -7.47
N ASP A 565 -11.85 -15.48 -7.17
CA ASP A 565 -11.47 -15.08 -5.83
C ASP A 565 -12.65 -14.41 -5.10
N VAL A 566 -13.07 -15.00 -3.97
CA VAL A 566 -14.12 -14.50 -3.07
C VAL A 566 -13.88 -13.03 -2.69
N GLN A 567 -12.61 -12.65 -2.52
CA GLN A 567 -12.25 -11.31 -2.12
C GLN A 567 -12.50 -10.28 -3.23
N THR A 568 -12.19 -10.63 -4.48
CA THR A 568 -12.48 -9.79 -5.64
C THR A 568 -13.98 -9.45 -5.74
N ASP A 569 -14.86 -10.38 -5.39
CA ASP A 569 -16.31 -10.13 -5.39
C ASP A 569 -16.76 -9.26 -4.20
N VAL A 570 -16.21 -9.46 -3.00
CA VAL A 570 -16.45 -8.55 -1.85
C VAL A 570 -15.98 -7.14 -2.17
N PHE A 571 -14.80 -6.98 -2.79
CA PHE A 571 -14.25 -5.70 -3.22
C PHE A 571 -15.23 -4.96 -4.15
N LYS A 572 -15.77 -5.64 -5.16
CA LYS A 572 -16.77 -5.07 -6.07
C LYS A 572 -18.02 -4.60 -5.35
N HIS A 573 -18.51 -5.36 -4.35
CA HIS A 573 -19.67 -4.95 -3.56
C HIS A 573 -19.39 -3.69 -2.73
N VAL A 574 -18.22 -3.63 -2.08
CA VAL A 574 -17.81 -2.46 -1.29
C VAL A 574 -17.63 -1.23 -2.19
N GLU A 575 -16.99 -1.37 -3.35
CA GLU A 575 -16.83 -0.28 -4.32
C GLU A 575 -18.16 0.25 -4.85
N ALA A 576 -19.07 -0.65 -5.24
CA ALA A 576 -20.40 -0.28 -5.70
C ALA A 576 -21.19 0.47 -4.61
N TRP A 577 -21.11 -0.01 -3.36
CA TRP A 577 -21.74 0.65 -2.22
C TRP A 577 -21.10 2.01 -1.92
N PHE A 578 -19.77 2.11 -1.90
CA PHE A 578 -19.08 3.37 -1.62
C PHE A 578 -19.47 4.43 -2.65
N LYS A 579 -19.49 4.06 -3.93
CA LYS A 579 -19.92 4.93 -5.02
C LYS A 579 -21.38 5.37 -4.91
N ALA A 580 -22.27 4.47 -4.51
CA ALA A 580 -23.70 4.78 -4.41
C ALA A 580 -24.06 5.58 -3.15
N GLU A 581 -23.42 5.29 -2.02
CA GLU A 581 -23.87 5.74 -0.70
C GLU A 581 -22.92 6.75 -0.03
N MET A 582 -21.61 6.60 -0.20
CA MET A 582 -20.60 7.47 0.45
C MET A 582 -20.19 8.66 -0.41
N VAL A 583 -20.01 8.46 -1.72
CA VAL A 583 -19.62 9.53 -2.64
C VAL A 583 -20.61 10.71 -2.60
N PRO A 584 -21.94 10.53 -2.68
CA PRO A 584 -22.87 11.65 -2.59
C PRO A 584 -22.71 12.47 -1.30
N LEU A 585 -22.53 11.80 -0.15
CA LEU A 585 -22.32 12.46 1.14
C LEU A 585 -21.02 13.29 1.15
N ILE A 586 -19.93 12.74 0.61
CA ILE A 586 -18.65 13.46 0.50
C ILE A 586 -18.81 14.69 -0.41
N LEU A 587 -19.49 14.55 -1.56
CA LEU A 587 -19.70 15.64 -2.51
C LEU A 587 -20.60 16.75 -1.94
N ASP A 588 -21.61 16.39 -1.16
CA ASP A 588 -22.46 17.38 -0.48
C ASP A 588 -21.71 18.08 0.65
N LYS A 589 -20.89 17.34 1.42
CA LYS A 589 -20.01 17.95 2.42
C LYS A 589 -19.00 18.90 1.78
N ARG A 590 -18.46 18.55 0.60
CA ARG A 590 -17.58 19.44 -0.18
C ARG A 590 -18.27 20.75 -0.54
N LYS A 591 -19.51 20.71 -1.06
CA LYS A 591 -20.29 21.92 -1.38
C LYS A 591 -20.60 22.75 -0.14
N GLU A 592 -20.85 22.10 0.99
CA GLU A 592 -21.08 22.76 2.28
C GLU A 592 -19.87 23.57 2.71
N VAL A 593 -18.66 23.02 2.60
CA VAL A 593 -17.44 23.64 3.17
C VAL A 593 -16.64 24.50 2.18
N ALA A 594 -16.72 24.23 0.88
CA ALA A 594 -15.93 24.93 -0.14
C ALA A 594 -16.52 26.30 -0.49
N THR A 595 -15.68 27.25 -0.87
CA THR A 595 -16.10 28.56 -1.39
C THR A 595 -16.59 28.44 -2.83
N GLU A 596 -17.57 29.25 -3.24
CA GLU A 596 -18.01 29.30 -4.64
C GLU A 596 -16.89 29.76 -5.57
N SER A 597 -16.06 30.71 -5.13
CA SER A 597 -14.90 31.19 -5.88
C SER A 597 -13.84 30.11 -6.06
N GLY A 598 -13.59 29.30 -5.02
CA GLY A 598 -12.66 28.18 -5.08
C GLY A 598 -13.12 27.12 -6.08
N LEU A 599 -14.40 26.71 -6.00
CA LEU A 599 -14.96 25.74 -6.95
C LEU A 599 -14.94 26.25 -8.39
N ARG A 600 -15.23 27.54 -8.61
CA ARG A 600 -15.14 28.16 -9.94
C ARG A 600 -13.71 28.16 -10.48
N PHE A 601 -12.73 28.50 -9.64
CA PHE A 601 -11.32 28.48 -10.03
C PHE A 601 -10.85 27.08 -10.42
N ILE A 602 -11.27 26.04 -9.70
CA ILE A 602 -10.97 24.65 -10.08
C ILE A 602 -11.58 24.31 -11.45
N GLU A 603 -12.80 24.76 -11.74
CA GLU A 603 -13.42 24.55 -13.06
C GLU A 603 -12.68 25.31 -14.17
N GLU A 604 -12.24 26.54 -13.92
CA GLU A 604 -11.39 27.31 -14.84
C GLU A 604 -10.07 26.58 -15.13
N LEU A 605 -9.43 26.02 -14.10
CA LEU A 605 -8.21 25.22 -14.26
C LEU A 605 -8.48 23.94 -15.07
N ARG A 606 -9.61 23.24 -14.86
CA ARG A 606 -9.98 22.08 -15.68
C ARG A 606 -10.17 22.45 -17.15
N HIS A 607 -10.84 23.57 -17.42
CA HIS A 607 -11.01 24.06 -18.77
C HIS A 607 -9.67 24.41 -19.41
N ALA A 608 -8.77 25.09 -18.68
CA ALA A 608 -7.42 25.37 -19.12
C ALA A 608 -6.63 24.08 -19.40
N ALA A 609 -6.65 23.10 -18.50
CA ALA A 609 -5.96 21.83 -18.68
C ALA A 609 -6.45 21.07 -19.92
N LYS A 610 -7.77 21.04 -20.18
CA LYS A 610 -8.34 20.46 -21.40
C LYS A 610 -7.97 21.22 -22.68
N ALA A 611 -7.79 22.53 -22.59
CA ALA A 611 -7.36 23.34 -23.75
C ALA A 611 -5.88 23.14 -24.08
N VAL A 612 -5.06 22.81 -23.07
CA VAL A 612 -3.60 22.68 -23.16
C VAL A 612 -3.18 21.24 -23.45
N VAL A 613 -3.91 20.24 -22.96
CA VAL A 613 -3.63 18.81 -23.16
C VAL A 613 -4.55 18.22 -24.23
N VAL A 614 -3.97 17.48 -25.18
CA VAL A 614 -4.70 16.77 -26.24
C VAL A 614 -4.85 15.31 -25.85
N ASP A 615 -6.06 14.78 -25.95
CA ASP A 615 -6.32 13.35 -25.73
C ASP A 615 -5.71 12.52 -26.88
N GLN A 616 -4.99 11.45 -26.51
CA GLN A 616 -4.43 10.50 -27.48
C GLN A 616 -5.50 9.78 -28.34
N ALA A 617 -6.77 9.85 -27.94
CA ALA A 617 -7.87 9.17 -28.61
C ALA A 617 -8.27 9.83 -29.94
N GLU A 618 -7.92 11.09 -30.19
CA GLU A 618 -8.37 11.83 -31.38
C GLU A 618 -7.48 11.64 -32.63
N ASP A 619 -6.30 11.03 -32.53
CA ASP A 619 -5.48 10.74 -33.72
C ASP A 619 -4.46 9.64 -33.41
N ARG A 620 -4.68 8.41 -33.90
CA ARG A 620 -3.60 7.43 -34.07
C ARG A 620 -3.08 7.51 -35.51
N PRO A 621 -1.90 8.08 -35.77
CA PRO A 621 -0.96 7.46 -36.67
C PRO A 621 -0.22 6.37 -35.88
N GLU A 622 -0.16 5.15 -36.43
CA GLU A 622 0.66 4.07 -35.89
C GLU A 622 2.12 4.53 -35.79
N VAL A 623 2.62 4.72 -34.56
CA VAL A 623 4.06 4.84 -34.31
C VAL A 623 4.45 3.69 -33.39
N THR A 624 5.27 2.80 -33.94
CA THR A 624 5.84 1.63 -33.29
C THR A 624 6.77 2.02 -32.14
N ILE A 625 6.70 1.25 -31.06
CA ILE A 625 7.38 1.41 -29.75
C ILE A 625 8.92 1.48 -29.82
N GLU A 626 9.54 1.38 -31.00
CA GLU A 626 11.01 1.36 -31.14
C GLU A 626 11.70 2.74 -31.14
N GLU A 627 10.99 3.86 -31.28
CA GLU A 627 11.64 5.19 -31.34
C GLU A 627 11.81 5.90 -29.97
N ILE A 628 11.43 5.28 -28.85
CA ILE A 628 11.45 5.92 -27.52
C ILE A 628 12.76 5.68 -26.73
N ARG A 629 13.75 4.98 -27.29
CA ARG A 629 15.07 4.80 -26.66
C ARG A 629 16.17 5.63 -27.33
N VAL A 630 16.29 6.90 -26.97
CA VAL A 630 17.55 7.67 -27.01
C VAL A 630 17.66 8.59 -25.80
#